data_AF-A0A1H3KCP9-F1
#
_entry.id   AF-A0A1H3KCP9-F1
#
_cell.length_a   1.000
_cell.length_b   1.000
_cell.length_c   1.000
_cell.angle_alpha   90.00
_cell.angle_beta   90.00
_cell.angle_gamma   90.00
#
_symmetry.space_group_name_H-M   'P 1'
#
loop_
_entity.id
_entity.type
_entity.pdbx_description
1 polymer ?
#
loop_
_entity_poly.entity_id
_entity_poly.type
_entity_poly.pdbx_seq_one_letter_code
_entity_poly.pdbx_strand_id
1 'polypeptide(L)'
;MWLGADGTSLPLLVPIDDLPRPFDRGTADGLVGMAGAVRDEHTAGIGHVAMALCRPGHATCTAADRGWADGLAAAAAGLVDWSLHLAAGGAVVPLAAPPWPSSGPGAEQHPG
;
A
#
# COMPACT_ATOMS: atom_id res chain seq x y z
N MET A 1 1.80 -4.24 -5.80
CA MET A 1 1.12 -5.53 -6.10
C MET A 1 -0.36 -5.28 -5.99
N TRP A 2 -1.15 -5.72 -6.97
CA TRP A 2 -2.58 -5.47 -7.02
C TRP A 2 -3.31 -6.80 -6.94
N LEU A 3 -4.29 -6.93 -6.04
CA LEU A 3 -5.07 -8.17 -5.90
C LEU A 3 -6.46 -7.96 -6.50
N GLY A 4 -6.86 -8.87 -7.39
CA GLY A 4 -8.24 -8.98 -7.86
C GLY A 4 -9.17 -9.53 -6.78
N ALA A 5 -10.48 -9.45 -7.01
CA ALA A 5 -11.50 -9.93 -6.08
C ALA A 5 -11.42 -11.45 -5.80
N ASP A 6 -10.76 -12.21 -6.66
CA ASP A 6 -10.48 -13.65 -6.54
C ASP A 6 -9.15 -13.96 -5.83
N GLY A 7 -8.47 -12.94 -5.31
CA GLY A 7 -7.17 -13.06 -4.65
C GLY A 7 -6.00 -13.29 -5.62
N THR A 8 -6.23 -13.27 -6.94
CA THR A 8 -5.15 -13.34 -7.91
C THR A 8 -4.41 -12.01 -7.99
N SER A 9 -3.08 -12.07 -8.09
CA SER A 9 -2.32 -10.86 -8.41
C SER A 9 -2.62 -10.47 -9.85
N LEU A 10 -3.12 -9.26 -10.07
CA LEU A 10 -2.98 -8.66 -11.38
C LEU A 10 -1.47 -8.59 -11.70
N PRO A 11 -1.04 -8.94 -12.93
CA PRO A 11 0.35 -8.94 -13.33
C PRO A 11 0.88 -7.52 -13.59
N LEU A 12 0.38 -6.51 -12.87
CA LEU A 12 0.78 -5.12 -13.04
C LEU A 12 1.67 -4.70 -11.86
N LEU A 13 2.95 -4.53 -12.14
CA LEU A 13 3.92 -3.91 -11.24
C LEU A 13 4.43 -2.65 -11.92
N VAL A 14 4.09 -1.50 -11.37
CA VAL A 14 4.50 -0.19 -11.88
C VAL A 14 5.60 0.35 -10.97
N PRO A 15 6.88 0.37 -11.40
CA PRO A 15 7.91 1.10 -10.67
C PRO A 15 7.62 2.60 -10.76
N ILE A 16 7.87 3.31 -9.66
CA ILE A 16 7.69 4.76 -9.58
C ILE A 16 8.99 5.31 -9.02
N ASP A 17 9.83 5.79 -9.92
CA ASP A 17 11.13 6.33 -9.61
C ASP A 17 11.08 7.87 -9.53
N ASP A 18 12.22 8.48 -9.17
CA ASP A 18 12.41 9.94 -9.13
C ASP A 18 11.40 10.72 -8.25
N LEU A 19 10.86 10.05 -7.24
CA LEU A 19 9.94 10.69 -6.29
C LEU A 19 10.67 11.75 -5.44
N PRO A 20 10.06 12.93 -5.25
CA PRO A 20 10.67 14.01 -4.50
C PRO A 20 10.93 13.61 -3.05
N ARG A 21 12.02 14.16 -2.50
CA ARG A 21 12.36 14.10 -1.08
C ARG A 21 12.57 15.52 -0.58
N PRO A 22 11.73 16.04 0.34
CA PRO A 22 10.63 15.35 1.01
C PRO A 22 9.45 15.05 0.08
N PHE A 23 8.66 14.04 0.47
CA PHE A 23 7.41 13.73 -0.20
C PHE A 23 6.40 14.85 0.08
N ASP A 24 5.84 15.42 -0.97
CA ASP A 24 4.87 16.50 -0.87
C ASP A 24 3.44 16.02 -1.17
N ARG A 25 2.48 16.89 -0.82
CA ARG A 25 1.05 16.60 -0.98
C ARG A 25 0.64 16.41 -2.46
N GLY A 26 1.25 17.16 -3.39
CA GLY A 26 0.92 17.04 -4.81
C GLY A 26 1.33 15.68 -5.36
N THR A 27 2.48 15.18 -4.93
CA THR A 27 2.97 13.84 -5.27
C THR A 27 2.07 12.76 -4.68
N ALA A 28 1.61 12.94 -3.43
CA ALA A 28 0.64 12.03 -2.80
C ALA A 28 -0.68 11.97 -3.56
N ASP A 29 -1.26 13.13 -3.88
CA ASP A 29 -2.52 13.23 -4.64
C ASP A 29 -2.38 12.59 -6.02
N GLY A 30 -1.24 12.80 -6.71
CA GLY A 30 -0.94 12.17 -8.00
C GLY A 30 -0.82 10.65 -7.92
N LEU A 31 -0.13 10.13 -6.90
CA LEU A 31 0.03 8.69 -6.70
C LEU A 31 -1.33 8.02 -6.44
N VAL A 32 -2.15 8.63 -5.59
CA VAL A 32 -3.52 8.17 -5.29
C VAL A 32 -4.40 8.23 -6.54
N GLY A 33 -4.31 9.29 -7.34
CA GLY A 33 -5.07 9.42 -8.59
C GLY A 33 -4.70 8.36 -9.61
N MET A 34 -3.40 8.11 -9.82
CA MET A 34 -2.92 7.04 -10.70
C MET A 34 -3.35 5.66 -10.18
N ALA A 35 -3.26 5.42 -8.87
CA ALA A 35 -3.71 4.19 -8.26
C ALA A 35 -5.22 3.96 -8.47
N GLY A 36 -6.04 4.99 -8.30
CA GLY A 36 -7.47 4.95 -8.59
C GLY A 36 -7.75 4.62 -10.06
N ALA A 37 -7.09 5.30 -11.00
CA ALA A 37 -7.27 5.06 -12.44
C ALA A 37 -6.91 3.62 -12.85
N VAL A 38 -5.77 3.10 -12.37
CA VAL A 38 -5.33 1.72 -12.63
C VAL A 38 -6.34 0.70 -12.09
N ARG A 39 -6.86 0.93 -10.88
CA ARG A 39 -7.89 0.07 -10.28
C ARG A 39 -9.17 0.09 -11.11
N ASP A 40 -9.63 1.27 -11.48
CA ASP A 40 -10.88 1.42 -12.22
C ASP A 40 -10.78 0.77 -13.61
N GLU A 41 -9.63 0.88 -14.28
CA GLU A 41 -9.37 0.29 -15.59
C GLU A 41 -9.21 -1.24 -15.54
N HIS A 42 -8.47 -1.77 -14.57
CA HIS A 42 -8.08 -3.19 -14.57
C HIS A 42 -8.89 -4.09 -13.66
N THR A 43 -9.60 -3.56 -12.68
CA THR A 43 -10.34 -4.35 -11.70
C THR A 43 -11.82 -4.00 -11.58
N ALA A 44 -12.34 -3.17 -12.50
CA ALA A 44 -13.69 -2.61 -12.41
C ALA A 44 -13.95 -1.91 -11.06
N GLY A 45 -12.91 -1.27 -10.51
CA GLY A 45 -12.97 -0.55 -9.24
C GLY A 45 -12.83 -1.42 -7.99
N ILE A 46 -12.73 -2.74 -8.11
CA ILE A 46 -12.64 -3.68 -6.97
C ILE A 46 -11.23 -4.27 -6.89
N GLY A 47 -10.41 -3.85 -5.93
CA GLY A 47 -9.08 -4.44 -5.76
C GLY A 47 -8.21 -3.72 -4.76
N HIS A 48 -7.25 -4.47 -4.20
CA HIS A 48 -6.32 -3.98 -3.20
C HIS A 48 -5.10 -3.33 -3.83
N VAL A 49 -4.74 -2.12 -3.39
CA VAL A 49 -3.53 -1.39 -3.81
C VAL A 49 -2.38 -1.63 -2.83
N ALA A 50 -1.46 -2.56 -3.11
CA ALA A 50 -0.27 -2.72 -2.28
C ALA A 50 0.91 -1.92 -2.85
N MET A 51 1.39 -0.96 -2.06
CA MET A 51 2.55 -0.13 -2.34
C MET A 51 3.77 -0.56 -1.51
N ALA A 52 4.97 -0.35 -2.05
CA ALA A 52 6.22 -0.62 -1.36
C ALA A 52 7.21 0.53 -1.57
N LEU A 53 7.69 1.12 -0.48
CA LEU A 53 8.86 1.99 -0.48
C LEU A 53 10.11 1.12 -0.54
N CYS A 54 10.81 1.17 -1.67
CA CYS A 54 12.05 0.42 -1.86
C CYS A 54 13.23 1.32 -1.56
N ARG A 55 14.10 0.90 -0.62
CA ARG A 55 15.38 1.58 -0.40
C ARG A 55 16.49 0.62 0.06
N PRO A 56 17.77 0.95 -0.21
CA PRO A 56 18.89 0.25 0.37
C PRO A 56 18.91 0.33 1.91
N GLY A 57 19.67 -0.57 2.53
CA GLY A 57 19.89 -0.60 3.98
C GLY A 57 18.85 -1.43 4.74
N HIS A 58 18.76 -1.21 6.06
CA HIS A 58 17.92 -1.99 6.96
C HIS A 58 16.43 -1.64 6.84
N ALA A 59 15.57 -2.63 7.11
CA ALA A 59 14.11 -2.49 7.21
C ALA A 59 13.60 -1.77 8.47
N THR A 60 14.46 -1.01 9.15
CA THR A 60 14.05 -0.17 10.27
C THR A 60 13.31 1.05 9.75
N CYS A 61 12.06 1.23 10.17
CA CYS A 61 11.22 2.35 9.79
C CYS A 61 11.79 3.69 10.30
N THR A 62 12.09 4.60 9.37
CA THR A 62 12.61 5.94 9.66
C THR A 62 11.49 6.97 9.78
N ALA A 63 11.83 8.18 10.26
CA ALA A 63 10.87 9.29 10.27
C ALA A 63 10.42 9.69 8.85
N ALA A 64 11.30 9.56 7.86
CA ALA A 64 10.95 9.79 6.46
C ALA A 64 9.93 8.74 5.97
N ASP A 65 10.16 7.46 6.27
CA ASP A 65 9.23 6.36 5.90
C ASP A 65 7.83 6.58 6.54
N ARG A 66 7.78 7.08 7.78
CA ARG A 66 6.51 7.47 8.44
C ARG A 66 5.84 8.67 7.78
N GLY A 67 6.60 9.69 7.42
CA GLY A 67 6.05 10.86 6.71
C GLY A 67 5.41 10.49 5.36
N TRP A 68 5.95 9.47 4.68
CA TRP A 68 5.31 8.88 3.50
C TRP A 68 3.97 8.22 3.84
N ALA A 69 3.92 7.40 4.89
CA ALA A 69 2.70 6.73 5.32
C ALA A 69 1.61 7.75 5.69
N ASP A 70 1.96 8.78 6.47
CA ASP A 70 1.04 9.82 6.91
C ASP A 70 0.53 10.67 5.72
N GLY A 71 1.43 11.06 4.82
CA GLY A 71 1.07 11.82 3.62
C GLY A 71 0.14 11.05 2.68
N LEU A 72 0.42 9.76 2.48
CA LEU A 72 -0.46 8.89 1.70
C LEU A 72 -1.79 8.66 2.40
N ALA A 73 -1.83 8.43 3.71
CA ALA A 73 -3.08 8.28 4.45
C ALA A 73 -3.97 9.53 4.35
N ALA A 74 -3.37 10.72 4.39
CA ALA A 74 -4.09 11.97 4.21
C ALA A 74 -4.66 12.15 2.79
N ALA A 75 -3.91 11.76 1.75
CA ALA A 75 -4.35 11.83 0.36
C ALA A 75 -5.35 10.72 -0.02
N ALA A 76 -5.19 9.54 0.58
CA ALA A 76 -5.95 8.32 0.30
C ALA A 76 -7.29 8.24 1.03
N ALA A 77 -7.82 9.35 1.55
CA ALA A 77 -9.11 9.38 2.24
C ALA A 77 -10.28 8.80 1.40
N GLY A 78 -10.13 8.72 0.07
CA GLY A 78 -11.07 8.06 -0.85
C GLY A 78 -10.70 6.63 -1.30
N LEU A 79 -9.52 6.12 -0.95
CA LEU A 79 -9.11 4.74 -1.23
C LEU A 79 -9.42 3.86 -0.01
N VAL A 80 -10.40 2.97 -0.14
CA VAL A 80 -10.85 2.09 0.95
C VAL A 80 -10.00 0.83 1.13
N ASP A 81 -9.14 0.48 0.18
CA ASP A 81 -8.40 -0.78 0.17
C ASP A 81 -6.97 -0.64 -0.38
N TRP A 82 -6.05 -0.19 0.49
CA TRP A 82 -4.63 0.00 0.16
C TRP A 82 -3.72 -0.34 1.33
N SER A 83 -2.46 -0.61 1.03
CA SER A 83 -1.41 -0.86 2.03
C SER A 83 -0.09 -0.24 1.59
N LEU A 84 0.75 0.10 2.57
CA LEU A 84 2.11 0.58 2.33
C LEU A 84 3.09 -0.25 3.15
N HIS A 85 4.16 -0.67 2.48
CA HIS A 85 5.24 -1.45 3.08
C HIS A 85 6.59 -0.78 2.84
N LEU A 86 7.54 -1.03 3.72
CA LEU A 86 8.95 -0.76 3.48
C LEU A 86 9.62 -2.07 3.03
N ALA A 87 10.19 -2.06 1.83
CA ALA A 87 11.03 -3.14 1.31
C ALA A 87 12.50 -2.72 1.39
N ALA A 88 13.24 -3.27 2.35
CA ALA A 88 14.65 -2.95 2.55
C ALA A 88 15.39 -4.13 3.21
N GLY A 89 16.66 -4.32 2.85
CA GLY A 89 17.52 -5.34 3.48
C GLY A 89 17.00 -6.78 3.35
N GLY A 90 16.27 -7.08 2.28
CA GLY A 90 15.65 -8.39 2.06
C GLY A 90 14.38 -8.64 2.89
N ALA A 91 13.89 -7.65 3.62
CA ALA A 91 12.66 -7.74 4.40
C ALA A 91 11.58 -6.76 3.90
N VAL A 92 10.32 -7.13 4.12
CA VAL A 92 9.15 -6.29 3.85
C VAL A 92 8.42 -6.10 5.18
N VAL A 93 8.28 -4.85 5.62
CA VAL A 93 7.60 -4.51 6.88
C VAL A 93 6.45 -3.54 6.63
N PRO A 94 5.32 -3.65 7.34
CA PRO A 94 4.18 -2.76 7.14
C PRO A 94 4.48 -1.34 7.65
N LEU A 95 4.06 -0.33 6.89
CA LEU A 95 4.04 1.09 7.26
C LEU A 95 2.61 1.61 7.42
N ALA A 96 1.69 1.16 6.57
CA ALA A 96 0.26 1.38 6.69
C ALA A 96 -0.47 0.08 6.32
N ALA A 97 -1.34 -0.38 7.22
CA ALA A 97 -2.19 -1.53 6.97
C ALA A 97 -3.49 -1.09 6.29
N PRO A 98 -4.09 -1.94 5.43
CA PRO A 98 -5.47 -1.74 5.01
C PRO A 98 -6.40 -1.75 6.24
N PRO A 99 -7.61 -1.18 6.16
CA PRO A 99 -8.58 -1.21 7.26
C PRO A 99 -9.18 -2.60 7.53
N TRP A 100 -8.55 -3.69 7.06
CA TRP A 100 -9.00 -5.04 7.41
C TRP A 100 -8.87 -5.24 8.92
N PRO A 101 -9.86 -5.88 9.57
CA PRO A 101 -9.71 -6.25 10.97
C PRO A 101 -8.47 -7.14 11.04
N SER A 102 -7.44 -6.70 11.76
CA SER A 102 -6.32 -7.55 12.11
C SER A 102 -6.92 -8.82 12.69
N SER A 103 -6.75 -9.95 11.99
CA SER A 103 -7.14 -11.25 12.51
C SER A 103 -6.29 -11.49 13.74
N GLY A 104 -6.78 -11.05 14.90
CA GLY A 104 -6.25 -11.47 16.18
C GLY A 104 -6.35 -13.00 16.27
N PRO A 105 -5.55 -13.65 17.12
CA PRO A 105 -5.64 -15.09 17.32
C PRO A 105 -7.00 -15.40 17.96
N GLY A 106 -7.99 -15.75 17.14
CA GLY A 106 -9.37 -15.88 17.60
C GLY A 106 -10.37 -16.15 16.48
N ALA A 107 -10.05 -17.08 15.58
CA ALA A 107 -11.03 -17.55 14.59
C ALA A 107 -10.93 -19.06 14.37
N GLU A 108 -10.81 -19.83 15.44
CA GLU A 108 -11.20 -21.25 15.46
C GLU A 108 -11.85 -21.55 16.81
N GLN A 109 -13.17 -21.43 16.87
CA GLN A 109 -13.98 -22.27 17.75
C GLN A 109 -14.99 -22.98 16.86
N HIS A 110 -14.64 -24.22 16.53
CA HIS A 110 -15.49 -25.22 15.90
C HIS A 110 -16.72 -25.48 16.77
N PRO A 111 -17.96 -25.44 16.24
CA PRO A 111 -19.09 -25.98 16.97
C PRO A 111 -19.09 -27.52 16.82
N GLY A 112 -19.17 -28.20 17.96
CA GLY A 112 -19.59 -29.61 18.08
C GLY A 112 -21.01 -29.69 18.60
#